data_AF-J1T6K4-F1
#
_entry.id   AF-J1T6K4-F1
#
_cell.length_a   1.000
_cell.length_b   1.000
_cell.length_c   1.000
_cell.angle_alpha   90.00
_cell.angle_beta   90.00
_cell.angle_gamma   90.00
#
_symmetry.space_group_name_H-M   'P 1'
#
loop_
_entity.id
_entity.type
_entity.pdbx_description
1 polymer ?
#
loop_
_entity_poly.entity_id
_entity_poly.type
_entity_poly.pdbx_seq_one_letter_code
_entity_poly.pdbx_strand_id
1 'polypeptide(L)'
;MENASKRSVKWDRTVLWAGCIAAAGFCIVTAYQDKAAAATVLGVLTGVFLIFIYLPLMDNFAFFGLKAKLRERITEAEELTKLLRASASTSSKLLLYQLGYMNRMSDVPWAAKQNFMREIEDNLSMHEIPESQVREMREPLLRFMTIDLLSIAEQIVAQRVNDRRRMVQQQISEKFRGPIDAADPEYIALSAKLKSYQNPNVNFHELLQSPEARQPRSLLDKLIRETDLPEEDKAKLSDLIAEVGNVAEEIWSAHTLTDGSLEYLSRYPKYDSWRSKYIDIFKDNLP
;
A
#
# COMPACT_ATOMS: atom_id res chain seq x y z
N MET A 1 -37.25 40.07 -10.29
CA MET A 1 -38.31 39.50 -11.16
C MET A 1 -39.04 38.29 -10.57
N GLU A 2 -38.49 37.61 -9.56
CA GLU A 2 -39.10 36.40 -8.96
C GLU A 2 -40.44 36.64 -8.19
N ASN A 3 -40.64 37.86 -7.67
CA ASN A 3 -41.85 38.21 -6.90
C ASN A 3 -43.12 38.42 -7.76
N ALA A 4 -42.97 38.73 -9.05
CA ALA A 4 -44.12 38.90 -9.94
C ALA A 4 -44.74 37.54 -10.33
N SER A 5 -43.90 36.53 -10.56
CA SER A 5 -44.31 35.16 -10.90
C SER A 5 -45.05 34.46 -9.75
N LYS A 6 -44.63 34.66 -8.49
CA LYS A 6 -45.32 34.06 -7.33
C LYS A 6 -46.72 34.65 -7.07
N ARG A 7 -47.03 35.84 -7.59
CA ARG A 7 -48.36 36.46 -7.42
C ARG A 7 -49.39 35.93 -8.42
N SER A 8 -49.02 35.70 -9.68
CA SER A 8 -49.98 35.17 -10.68
C SER A 8 -50.46 33.77 -10.34
N VAL A 9 -49.55 32.89 -9.92
CA VAL A 9 -49.88 31.49 -9.57
C VAL A 9 -50.86 31.38 -8.40
N LYS A 10 -50.79 32.29 -7.43
CA LYS A 10 -51.74 32.33 -6.31
C LYS A 10 -53.14 32.74 -6.77
N TRP A 11 -53.21 33.67 -7.73
CA TRP A 11 -54.47 34.19 -8.25
C TRP A 11 -55.21 33.15 -9.08
N ASP A 12 -54.50 32.46 -9.99
CA ASP A 12 -55.06 31.41 -10.82
C ASP A 12 -55.65 30.27 -9.97
N ARG A 13 -54.95 29.90 -8.89
CA ARG A 13 -55.39 28.86 -7.96
C ARG A 13 -56.63 29.27 -7.18
N THR A 14 -56.72 30.53 -6.74
CA THR A 14 -57.93 31.04 -6.08
C THR A 14 -59.13 31.09 -7.02
N VAL A 15 -58.92 31.44 -8.30
CA VAL A 15 -59.97 31.44 -9.31
C VAL A 15 -60.46 30.03 -9.62
N LEU A 16 -59.55 29.06 -9.75
CA LEU A 16 -59.90 27.65 -9.95
C LEU A 16 -60.70 27.06 -8.79
N TRP A 17 -60.31 27.35 -7.54
CA TRP A 17 -61.08 26.93 -6.36
C TRP A 17 -62.45 27.58 -6.29
N ALA A 18 -62.53 28.89 -6.54
CA ALA A 18 -63.81 29.61 -6.56
C ALA A 18 -64.74 29.07 -7.67
N GLY A 19 -64.19 28.81 -8.86
CA GLY A 19 -64.92 28.21 -9.98
C GLY A 19 -65.40 26.79 -9.68
N CYS A 20 -64.58 25.96 -9.03
CA CYS A 20 -64.96 24.62 -8.62
C CYS A 20 -66.09 24.62 -7.57
N ILE A 21 -66.00 25.49 -6.55
CA ILE A 21 -67.04 25.62 -5.51
C ILE A 21 -68.34 26.14 -6.12
N ALA A 22 -68.25 27.14 -7.01
CA ALA A 22 -69.41 27.68 -7.71
C ALA A 22 -70.07 26.63 -8.61
N ALA A 23 -69.30 25.91 -9.43
CA ALA A 23 -69.80 24.86 -10.31
C ALA A 23 -70.46 23.71 -9.53
N ALA A 24 -69.87 23.29 -8.41
CA ALA A 24 -70.46 22.29 -7.52
C ALA A 24 -71.77 22.78 -6.89
N GLY A 25 -71.82 24.03 -6.42
CA GLY A 25 -73.03 24.65 -5.89
C GLY A 25 -74.16 24.71 -6.93
N PHE A 26 -73.84 25.15 -8.16
CA PHE A 26 -74.80 25.16 -9.27
C PHE A 26 -75.24 23.76 -9.68
N CYS A 27 -74.36 22.77 -9.64
CA CYS A 27 -74.71 21.37 -9.90
C CYS A 27 -75.76 20.85 -8.91
N ILE A 28 -75.59 21.14 -7.61
CA ILE A 28 -76.54 20.74 -6.58
C ILE A 28 -77.89 21.46 -6.78
N VAL A 29 -77.87 22.77 -7.01
CA VAL A 29 -79.10 23.56 -7.22
C VAL A 29 -79.87 23.10 -8.47
N THR A 30 -79.17 22.82 -9.57
CA THR A 30 -79.80 22.34 -10.82
C THR A 30 -80.31 20.90 -10.70
N ALA A 31 -79.66 20.06 -9.91
CA ALA A 31 -80.16 18.72 -9.56
C ALA A 31 -81.46 18.80 -8.75
N TYR A 32 -81.58 19.73 -7.81
CA TYR A 32 -82.84 19.95 -7.06
C TYR A 32 -83.99 20.48 -7.93
N GLN A 33 -83.70 21.11 -9.06
CA GLN A 33 -84.71 21.61 -10.02
C GLN A 33 -85.08 20.58 -11.10
N ASP A 34 -84.67 19.32 -10.94
CA ASP A 34 -84.94 18.20 -11.86
C ASP A 34 -84.43 18.40 -13.30
N LYS A 35 -83.44 19.28 -13.48
CA LYS A 35 -82.79 19.55 -14.78
C LYS A 35 -81.58 18.63 -14.96
N ALA A 36 -81.84 17.34 -15.11
CA ALA A 36 -80.81 16.28 -15.16
C ALA A 36 -79.67 16.58 -16.15
N ALA A 37 -79.99 17.09 -17.35
CA ALA A 37 -78.99 17.40 -18.38
C ALA A 37 -78.06 18.57 -18.01
N ALA A 38 -78.52 19.56 -17.25
CA ALA A 38 -77.68 20.68 -16.80
C ALA A 38 -76.80 20.27 -15.61
N ALA A 39 -77.34 19.44 -14.71
CA ALA A 39 -76.61 18.90 -13.57
C ALA A 39 -75.43 18.01 -14.02
N THR A 40 -75.62 17.17 -15.04
CA THR A 40 -74.53 16.33 -15.57
C THR A 40 -73.39 17.16 -16.17
N VAL A 41 -73.70 18.22 -16.93
CA VAL A 41 -72.69 19.12 -17.51
C VAL A 41 -71.90 19.84 -16.40
N LEU A 42 -72.59 20.35 -15.38
CA LEU A 42 -71.94 21.02 -14.25
C LEU A 42 -71.12 20.06 -13.38
N GLY A 43 -71.57 18.81 -13.23
CA GLY A 43 -70.82 17.74 -12.58
C GLY A 43 -69.51 17.42 -13.32
N VAL A 44 -69.56 17.26 -14.64
CA VAL A 44 -68.36 17.06 -15.48
C VAL A 44 -67.43 18.26 -15.40
N LEU A 45 -67.95 19.48 -15.47
CA LEU A 45 -67.17 20.71 -15.36
C LEU A 45 -66.46 20.83 -13.99
N THR A 46 -67.16 20.46 -12.91
CA THR A 46 -66.57 20.39 -11.57
C THR A 46 -65.43 19.35 -11.52
N GLY A 47 -65.63 18.19 -12.14
CA GLY A 47 -64.58 17.17 -12.28
C GLY A 47 -63.34 17.67 -13.03
N VAL A 48 -63.53 18.41 -14.12
CA VAL A 48 -62.43 19.01 -14.90
C VAL A 48 -61.65 20.02 -14.05
N PHE A 49 -62.32 20.91 -13.31
CA PHE A 49 -61.64 21.84 -12.40
C PHE A 49 -60.86 21.13 -11.30
N LEU A 50 -61.41 20.06 -10.75
CA LEU A 50 -60.74 19.21 -9.76
C LEU A 50 -59.45 18.60 -10.33
N ILE A 51 -59.50 18.05 -11.56
CA ILE A 51 -58.31 17.52 -12.24
C ILE A 51 -57.24 18.61 -12.39
N PHE A 52 -57.60 19.81 -12.85
CA PHE A 52 -56.64 20.92 -12.99
C PHE A 52 -56.04 21.40 -11.67
N ILE A 53 -56.76 21.29 -10.55
CA ILE A 53 -56.24 21.60 -9.21
C ILE A 53 -55.24 20.53 -8.74
N TYR A 54 -55.47 19.25 -9.10
CA TYR A 54 -54.64 18.12 -8.66
C TYR A 54 -53.45 17.83 -9.59
N LEU A 55 -53.50 18.21 -10.87
CA LEU A 55 -52.43 17.99 -11.85
C LEU A 55 -51.06 18.57 -11.39
N PRO A 56 -50.98 19.81 -10.88
CA PRO A 56 -49.72 20.36 -10.36
C PRO A 56 -49.24 19.69 -9.07
N LEU A 57 -50.16 19.10 -8.29
CA LEU A 57 -49.82 18.32 -7.10
C LEU A 57 -49.16 16.99 -7.50
N MET A 58 -49.65 16.34 -8.56
CA MET A 58 -49.03 15.14 -9.12
C MET A 58 -47.63 15.40 -9.65
N ASP A 59 -47.40 16.52 -10.35
CA ASP A 59 -46.06 16.90 -10.83
C ASP A 59 -45.07 17.12 -9.67
N ASN A 60 -45.54 17.69 -8.56
CA ASN A 60 -44.74 17.83 -7.35
C ASN A 60 -44.40 16.47 -6.72
N PHE A 61 -45.36 15.53 -6.63
CA PHE A 61 -45.08 14.18 -6.12
C PHE A 61 -44.11 13.41 -7.03
N ALA A 62 -44.24 13.55 -8.36
CA ALA A 62 -43.29 12.98 -9.30
C ALA A 62 -41.88 13.56 -9.11
N PHE A 63 -41.79 14.87 -8.86
CA PHE A 63 -40.51 15.53 -8.56
C PHE A 63 -39.91 15.10 -7.22
N PHE A 64 -40.71 14.93 -6.17
CA PHE A 64 -40.25 14.37 -4.89
C PHE A 64 -39.80 12.92 -5.03
N GLY A 65 -40.54 12.11 -5.80
CA GLY A 65 -40.17 10.73 -6.11
C GLY A 65 -38.87 10.63 -6.91
N LEU A 66 -38.67 11.52 -7.88
CA LEU A 66 -37.42 11.60 -8.65
C LEU A 66 -36.24 12.03 -7.77
N LYS A 67 -36.43 13.00 -6.88
CA LYS A 67 -35.42 13.42 -5.90
C LYS A 67 -35.05 12.29 -4.92
N ALA A 68 -36.04 11.55 -4.43
CA ALA A 68 -35.81 10.42 -3.54
C ALA A 68 -34.99 9.33 -4.24
N LYS A 69 -35.37 8.96 -5.48
CA LYS A 69 -34.62 8.00 -6.30
C LYS A 69 -33.21 8.48 -6.63
N LEU A 70 -33.02 9.77 -6.95
CA LEU A 70 -31.68 10.33 -7.19
C LEU A 70 -30.82 10.26 -5.94
N ARG A 71 -31.37 10.60 -4.77
CA ARG A 71 -30.64 10.50 -3.49
C ARG A 71 -30.26 9.06 -3.18
N GLU A 72 -31.18 8.12 -3.37
CA GLU A 72 -30.92 6.69 -3.20
C GLU A 72 -29.81 6.21 -4.14
N ARG A 73 -29.85 6.59 -5.42
CA ARG A 73 -28.79 6.25 -6.39
C ARG A 73 -27.45 6.91 -6.08
N ILE A 74 -27.46 8.13 -5.54
CA ILE A 74 -26.24 8.81 -5.08
C ILE A 74 -25.66 8.06 -3.88
N THR A 75 -26.48 7.69 -2.89
CA THR A 75 -26.03 6.88 -1.75
C THR A 75 -25.48 5.52 -2.21
N GLU A 76 -26.16 4.83 -3.12
CA GLU A 76 -25.69 3.57 -3.71
C GLU A 76 -24.35 3.75 -4.44
N ALA A 77 -24.20 4.83 -5.21
CA ALA A 77 -22.94 5.14 -5.91
C ALA A 77 -21.80 5.48 -4.92
N GLU A 78 -22.10 6.20 -3.83
CA GLU A 78 -21.13 6.47 -2.75
C GLU A 78 -20.67 5.18 -2.06
N GLU A 79 -21.60 4.26 -1.78
CA GLU A 79 -21.31 2.94 -1.21
C GLU A 79 -20.46 2.08 -2.16
N LEU A 80 -20.82 2.02 -3.44
CA LEU A 80 -20.04 1.31 -4.46
C LEU A 80 -18.63 1.89 -4.60
N THR A 81 -18.49 3.22 -4.59
CA THR A 81 -17.18 3.88 -4.64
C THR A 81 -16.35 3.54 -3.41
N LYS A 82 -16.96 3.50 -2.22
CA LYS A 82 -16.28 3.08 -0.98
C LYS A 82 -15.79 1.63 -1.06
N LEU A 83 -16.61 0.72 -1.59
CA LEU A 83 -16.22 -0.68 -1.81
C LEU A 83 -15.08 -0.82 -2.83
N LEU A 84 -15.14 -0.07 -3.93
CA LEU A 84 -14.07 -0.03 -4.93
C LEU A 84 -12.75 0.47 -4.34
N ARG A 85 -12.75 1.56 -3.56
CA ARG A 85 -11.55 2.04 -2.86
C ARG A 85 -10.97 0.98 -1.92
N ALA A 86 -11.82 0.30 -1.14
CA ALA A 86 -11.38 -0.76 -0.24
C ALA A 86 -10.80 -1.97 -0.99
N SER A 87 -11.40 -2.35 -2.12
CA SER A 87 -10.92 -3.45 -2.97
C SER A 87 -9.59 -3.09 -3.65
N ALA A 88 -9.46 -1.88 -4.19
CA ALA A 88 -8.23 -1.38 -4.80
C ALA A 88 -7.09 -1.30 -3.79
N SER A 89 -7.38 -0.79 -2.58
CA SER A 89 -6.46 -0.75 -1.44
C SER A 89 -5.94 -2.15 -1.08
N THR A 90 -6.85 -3.11 -0.89
CA THR A 90 -6.50 -4.50 -0.53
C THR A 90 -5.67 -5.17 -1.63
N SER A 91 -6.07 -5.02 -2.89
CA SER A 91 -5.37 -5.61 -4.03
C SER A 91 -3.98 -5.00 -4.20
N SER A 92 -3.85 -3.68 -4.08
CA SER A 92 -2.57 -2.98 -4.18
C SER A 92 -1.61 -3.40 -3.08
N LYS A 93 -2.09 -3.54 -1.84
CA LYS A 93 -1.30 -4.06 -0.71
C LYS A 93 -0.78 -5.47 -0.99
N LEU A 94 -1.63 -6.35 -1.55
CA LEU A 94 -1.22 -7.69 -1.95
C LEU A 94 -0.15 -7.66 -3.05
N LEU A 95 -0.33 -6.82 -4.07
CA LEU A 95 0.62 -6.67 -5.17
C LEU A 95 1.98 -6.16 -4.69
N LEU A 96 2.03 -5.18 -3.77
CA LEU A 96 3.27 -4.70 -3.17
C LEU A 96 3.98 -5.79 -2.36
N TYR A 97 3.21 -6.60 -1.62
CA TYR A 97 3.76 -7.75 -0.90
C TYR A 97 4.33 -8.81 -1.86
N GLN A 98 3.59 -9.12 -2.93
CA GLN A 98 4.03 -10.03 -3.98
C GLN A 98 5.28 -9.50 -4.68
N LEU A 99 5.37 -8.19 -4.95
CA LEU A 99 6.54 -7.58 -5.57
C LEU A 99 7.80 -7.77 -4.71
N GLY A 100 7.69 -7.56 -3.39
CA GLY A 100 8.78 -7.81 -2.45
C GLY A 100 9.20 -9.27 -2.38
N TYR A 101 8.24 -10.20 -2.40
CA TYR A 101 8.54 -11.63 -2.37
C TYR A 101 9.11 -12.15 -3.70
N MET A 102 8.51 -11.75 -4.83
CA MET A 102 8.93 -12.11 -6.19
C MET A 102 10.34 -11.61 -6.49
N ASN A 103 10.79 -10.54 -5.82
CA ASN A 103 12.15 -10.04 -5.95
C ASN A 103 13.21 -11.14 -5.75
N ARG A 104 12.95 -12.09 -4.86
CA ARG A 104 13.88 -13.18 -4.49
C ARG A 104 13.72 -14.42 -5.36
N MET A 105 12.59 -14.56 -6.05
CA MET A 105 12.24 -15.75 -6.85
C MET A 105 12.37 -15.53 -8.36
N SER A 106 12.45 -14.27 -8.79
CA SER A 106 12.43 -13.91 -10.22
C SER A 106 13.52 -12.90 -10.55
N ASP A 107 14.27 -13.18 -11.61
CA ASP A 107 15.32 -12.32 -12.17
C ASP A 107 14.74 -11.07 -12.89
N VAL A 108 13.60 -10.57 -12.44
CA VAL A 108 12.97 -9.38 -13.02
C VAL A 108 13.87 -8.15 -12.73
N PRO A 109 14.25 -7.36 -13.75
CA PRO A 109 15.09 -6.18 -13.54
C PRO A 109 14.47 -5.18 -12.56
N TRP A 110 15.31 -4.56 -11.74
CA TRP A 110 14.90 -3.57 -10.74
C TRP A 110 14.14 -2.37 -11.32
N ALA A 111 14.51 -1.92 -12.52
CA ALA A 111 13.79 -0.86 -13.22
C ALA A 111 12.32 -1.23 -13.53
N ALA A 112 12.07 -2.48 -13.93
CA ALA A 112 10.71 -2.96 -14.17
C ALA A 112 9.90 -3.01 -12.87
N LYS A 113 10.54 -3.41 -11.76
CA LYS A 113 9.92 -3.41 -10.42
C LYS A 113 9.55 -2.01 -9.96
N GLN A 114 10.43 -1.02 -10.17
CA GLN A 114 10.12 0.38 -9.86
C GLN A 114 8.93 0.89 -10.67
N ASN A 115 8.85 0.54 -11.96
CA ASN A 115 7.70 0.90 -12.80
C ASN A 115 6.40 0.26 -12.30
N PHE A 116 6.40 -1.04 -11.96
CA PHE A 116 5.23 -1.69 -11.36
C PHE A 116 4.79 -1.03 -10.06
N MET A 117 5.74 -0.65 -9.20
CA MET A 117 5.43 0.07 -7.97
C MET A 117 4.77 1.43 -8.27
N ARG A 118 5.30 2.20 -9.23
CA ARG A 118 4.70 3.47 -9.67
C ARG A 118 3.29 3.27 -10.22
N GLU A 119 3.05 2.25 -11.03
CA GLU A 119 1.72 1.94 -11.56
C GLU A 119 0.71 1.62 -10.44
N ILE A 120 1.13 0.89 -9.41
CA ILE A 120 0.29 0.61 -8.23
C ILE A 120 0.00 1.92 -7.47
N GLU A 121 0.98 2.78 -7.29
CA GLU A 121 0.82 4.08 -6.62
C GLU A 121 -0.08 5.03 -7.39
N ASP A 122 0.08 5.10 -8.71
CA ASP A 122 -0.77 5.89 -9.59
C ASP A 122 -2.22 5.40 -9.48
N ASN A 123 -2.45 4.09 -9.48
CA ASN A 123 -3.78 3.50 -9.27
C ASN A 123 -4.38 3.86 -7.90
N LEU A 124 -3.60 3.76 -6.82
CA LEU A 124 -4.02 4.15 -5.48
C LEU A 124 -4.39 5.65 -5.40
N SER A 125 -3.63 6.50 -6.10
CA SER A 125 -3.87 7.95 -6.15
C SER A 125 -5.19 8.29 -6.86
N MET A 126 -5.53 7.58 -7.94
CA MET A 126 -6.81 7.75 -8.66
C MET A 126 -8.03 7.43 -7.77
N HIS A 127 -7.84 6.62 -6.74
CA HIS A 127 -8.86 6.25 -5.78
C HIS A 127 -8.89 7.15 -4.52
N GLU A 128 -8.14 8.25 -4.51
CA GLU A 128 -8.05 9.22 -3.40
C GLU A 128 -7.63 8.57 -2.07
N ILE A 129 -6.80 7.54 -2.13
CA ILE A 129 -6.27 6.89 -0.93
C ILE A 129 -5.21 7.81 -0.31
N PRO A 130 -5.30 8.11 1.01
CA PRO A 130 -4.34 9.01 1.65
C PRO A 130 -2.91 8.48 1.58
N GLU A 131 -1.93 9.37 1.32
CA GLU A 131 -0.50 9.02 1.23
C GLU A 131 0.02 8.30 2.49
N SER A 132 -0.52 8.60 3.67
CA SER A 132 -0.16 7.88 4.90
C SER A 132 -0.49 6.38 4.83
N GLN A 133 -1.63 6.02 4.25
CA GLN A 133 -2.02 4.62 4.05
C GLN A 133 -1.15 3.98 2.97
N VAL A 134 -0.81 4.71 1.91
CA VAL A 134 0.10 4.23 0.86
C VAL A 134 1.47 3.90 1.45
N ARG A 135 2.02 4.76 2.32
CA ARG A 135 3.27 4.49 3.04
C ARG A 135 3.21 3.23 3.89
N GLU A 136 2.12 3.00 4.60
CA GLU A 136 1.91 1.75 5.36
C GLU A 136 1.83 0.51 4.45
N MET A 137 1.23 0.64 3.26
CA MET A 137 1.18 -0.44 2.27
C MET A 137 2.54 -0.78 1.67
N ARG A 138 3.44 0.21 1.55
CA ARG A 138 4.82 0.02 1.05
C ARG A 138 5.71 -0.70 2.06
N GLU A 139 5.40 -0.62 3.37
CA GLU A 139 6.29 -1.14 4.42
C GLU A 139 6.79 -2.58 4.20
N PRO A 140 5.96 -3.57 3.84
CA PRO A 140 6.45 -4.93 3.59
C PRO A 140 7.50 -5.00 2.49
N LEU A 141 7.33 -4.22 1.41
CA LEU A 141 8.31 -4.13 0.32
C LEU A 141 9.64 -3.57 0.83
N LEU A 142 9.60 -2.48 1.61
CA LEU A 142 10.81 -1.87 2.19
C LEU A 142 11.56 -2.84 3.12
N ARG A 143 10.82 -3.67 3.86
CA ARG A 143 11.40 -4.73 4.72
C ARG A 143 12.12 -5.79 3.89
N PHE A 144 11.51 -6.29 2.81
CA PHE A 144 12.16 -7.25 1.92
C PHE A 144 13.43 -6.66 1.30
N MET A 145 13.35 -5.43 0.80
CA MET A 145 14.49 -4.71 0.26
C MET A 145 15.64 -4.56 1.25
N THR A 146 15.32 -4.18 2.49
CA THR A 146 16.32 -4.06 3.56
C THR A 146 17.02 -5.39 3.76
N ILE A 147 16.27 -6.49 3.78
CA ILE A 147 16.84 -7.83 3.96
C ILE A 147 17.72 -8.22 2.78
N ASP A 148 17.30 -7.92 1.55
CA ASP A 148 18.11 -8.22 0.38
C ASP A 148 19.44 -7.45 0.44
N LEU A 149 19.43 -6.17 0.86
CA LEU A 149 20.64 -5.38 1.10
C LEU A 149 21.51 -5.95 2.23
N LEU A 150 20.91 -6.30 3.36
CA LEU A 150 21.61 -6.90 4.50
C LEU A 150 22.22 -8.26 4.15
N SER A 151 21.56 -9.05 3.31
CA SER A 151 22.04 -10.37 2.89
C SER A 151 23.36 -10.30 2.12
N ILE A 152 23.57 -9.23 1.33
CA ILE A 152 24.85 -9.00 0.62
C ILE A 152 25.97 -8.80 1.64
N ALA A 153 25.74 -7.96 2.65
CA ALA A 153 26.73 -7.69 3.70
C ALA A 153 27.00 -8.94 4.56
N GLU A 154 25.94 -9.64 4.97
CA GLU A 154 26.04 -10.88 5.74
C GLU A 154 26.88 -11.93 5.00
N GLN A 155 26.63 -12.14 3.70
CA GLN A 155 27.37 -13.11 2.88
C GLN A 155 28.86 -12.75 2.80
N ILE A 156 29.19 -11.47 2.63
CA ILE A 156 30.59 -10.99 2.63
C ILE A 156 31.26 -11.23 3.99
N VAL A 157 30.58 -10.91 5.10
CA VAL A 157 31.12 -11.13 6.45
C VAL A 157 31.28 -12.62 6.74
N ALA A 158 30.26 -13.43 6.43
CA ALA A 158 30.29 -14.88 6.61
C ALA A 158 31.42 -15.52 5.80
N GLN A 159 31.63 -15.07 4.55
CA GLN A 159 32.76 -15.53 3.74
C GLN A 159 34.10 -15.18 4.41
N ARG A 160 34.26 -13.96 4.94
CA ARG A 160 35.50 -13.57 5.62
C ARG A 160 35.75 -14.40 6.87
N VAL A 161 34.72 -14.64 7.68
CA VAL A 161 34.77 -15.51 8.86
C VAL A 161 35.23 -16.91 8.45
N ASN A 162 34.64 -17.49 7.39
CA ASN A 162 35.01 -18.80 6.89
C ASN A 162 36.48 -18.85 6.41
N ASP A 163 36.96 -17.81 5.74
CA ASP A 163 38.36 -17.76 5.30
C ASP A 163 39.33 -17.68 6.49
N ARG A 164 39.00 -16.89 7.53
CA ARG A 164 39.79 -16.88 8.79
C ARG A 164 39.80 -18.24 9.48
N ARG A 165 38.67 -18.94 9.49
CA ARG A 165 38.59 -20.31 10.01
C ARG A 165 39.48 -21.27 9.22
N ARG A 166 39.47 -21.18 7.87
CA ARG A 166 40.34 -22.00 7.01
C ARG A 166 41.82 -21.72 7.28
N MET A 167 42.21 -20.46 7.44
CA MET A 167 43.60 -20.10 7.78
C MET A 167 44.03 -20.70 9.12
N VAL A 168 43.21 -20.60 10.17
CA VAL A 168 43.52 -21.22 11.47
C VAL A 168 43.55 -22.74 11.39
N GLN A 169 42.63 -23.34 10.64
CA GLN A 169 42.63 -24.79 10.42
C GLN A 169 43.90 -25.25 9.69
N GLN A 170 44.35 -24.50 8.68
CA GLN A 170 45.60 -24.77 7.98
C GLN A 170 46.81 -24.63 8.92
N GLN A 171 46.85 -23.61 9.79
CA GLN A 171 47.89 -23.47 10.81
C GLN A 171 47.93 -24.68 11.76
N ILE A 172 46.77 -25.19 12.20
CA ILE A 172 46.69 -26.41 13.00
C ILE A 172 47.26 -27.60 12.21
N SER A 173 46.84 -27.79 10.96
CA SER A 173 47.29 -28.92 10.13
C SER A 173 48.78 -28.87 9.79
N GLU A 174 49.35 -27.69 9.55
CA GLU A 174 50.76 -27.51 9.24
C GLU A 174 51.65 -27.75 10.46
N LYS A 175 51.20 -27.29 11.63
CA LYS A 175 51.93 -27.36 12.89
C LYS A 175 51.84 -28.75 13.53
N PHE A 176 50.68 -29.39 13.48
CA PHE A 176 50.42 -30.70 14.09
C PHE A 176 50.24 -31.78 13.01
N ARG A 177 51.34 -32.21 12.38
CA ARG A 177 51.33 -33.23 11.31
C ARG A 177 51.14 -34.67 11.80
N GLY A 178 50.95 -34.89 13.09
CA GLY A 178 50.84 -36.21 13.74
C GLY A 178 49.74 -36.24 14.80
N PRO A 179 49.77 -37.24 15.71
CA PRO A 179 48.82 -37.30 16.83
C PRO A 179 48.86 -35.98 17.63
N ILE A 180 47.71 -35.32 17.72
CA ILE A 180 47.56 -34.06 18.45
C ILE A 180 47.42 -34.38 19.93
N ASP A 181 48.29 -33.82 20.77
CA ASP A 181 48.06 -33.79 22.21
C ASP A 181 46.98 -32.75 22.53
N ALA A 182 45.84 -33.19 23.06
CA ALA A 182 44.72 -32.32 23.41
C ALA A 182 45.06 -31.36 24.58
N ALA A 183 46.11 -31.64 25.35
CA ALA A 183 46.59 -30.78 26.42
C ALA A 183 47.63 -29.74 25.94
N ASP A 184 48.06 -29.79 24.67
CA ASP A 184 49.00 -28.82 24.13
C ASP A 184 48.40 -27.39 24.19
N PRO A 185 49.04 -26.44 24.91
CA PRO A 185 48.50 -25.09 25.08
C PRO A 185 48.25 -24.35 23.77
N GLU A 186 49.05 -24.62 22.74
CA GLU A 186 48.94 -23.95 21.45
C GLU A 186 47.82 -24.54 20.60
N TYR A 187 47.62 -25.85 20.66
CA TYR A 187 46.42 -26.47 20.07
C TYR A 187 45.16 -25.95 20.74
N ILE A 188 45.13 -25.83 22.07
CA ILE A 188 44.01 -25.26 22.82
C ILE A 188 43.74 -23.82 22.36
N ALA A 189 44.79 -22.99 22.23
CA ALA A 189 44.66 -21.60 21.77
C ALA A 189 44.12 -21.49 20.34
N LEU A 190 44.64 -22.29 19.40
CA LEU A 190 44.16 -22.30 18.01
C LEU A 190 42.74 -22.86 17.89
N SER A 191 42.39 -23.88 18.66
CA SER A 191 41.03 -24.44 18.71
C SER A 191 40.03 -23.45 19.31
N ALA A 192 40.42 -22.72 20.35
CA ALA A 192 39.62 -21.64 20.93
C ALA A 192 39.40 -20.52 19.91
N LYS A 193 40.45 -20.09 19.21
CA LYS A 193 40.37 -19.10 18.13
C LYS A 193 39.50 -19.56 16.95
N LEU A 194 39.59 -20.83 16.57
CA LEU A 194 38.73 -21.40 15.52
C LEU A 194 37.25 -21.36 15.91
N LYS A 195 36.94 -21.59 17.20
CA LYS A 195 35.58 -21.55 17.75
C LYS A 195 35.05 -20.12 17.95
N SER A 196 35.92 -19.14 18.16
CA SER A 196 35.51 -17.74 18.34
C SER A 196 35.03 -17.09 17.04
N TYR A 197 35.53 -17.56 15.89
CA TYR A 197 35.00 -17.21 14.57
C TYR A 197 33.63 -17.82 14.32
N GLN A 198 32.58 -17.14 14.79
CA GLN A 198 31.19 -17.50 14.57
C GLN A 198 30.66 -16.86 13.29
N ASN A 199 29.94 -17.63 12.49
CA ASN A 199 29.22 -17.07 11.36
C ASN A 199 28.09 -16.17 11.89
N PRO A 200 27.84 -15.02 11.25
CA PRO A 200 26.67 -14.22 11.59
C PRO A 200 25.42 -15.10 11.42
N ASN A 201 24.53 -15.05 12.42
CA ASN A 201 23.28 -15.80 12.41
C ASN A 201 22.11 -14.80 12.37
N VAL A 202 21.88 -14.20 11.20
CA VAL A 202 20.76 -13.29 11.02
C VAL A 202 19.52 -14.11 10.68
N ASN A 203 18.57 -14.18 11.61
CA ASN A 203 17.27 -14.78 11.33
C ASN A 203 16.41 -13.82 10.49
N PHE A 204 16.58 -13.85 9.16
CA PHE A 204 15.83 -12.95 8.26
C PHE A 204 14.32 -13.09 8.36
N HIS A 205 13.80 -14.28 8.74
CA HIS A 205 12.37 -14.48 8.91
C HIS A 205 11.82 -13.67 10.09
N GLU A 206 12.54 -13.69 11.21
CA GLU A 206 12.23 -12.88 12.39
C GLU A 206 12.44 -11.39 12.11
N LEU A 207 13.52 -11.06 11.38
CA LEU A 207 13.83 -9.68 11.01
C LEU A 207 12.74 -9.05 10.13
N LEU A 208 12.13 -9.81 9.21
CA LEU A 208 10.98 -9.33 8.41
C LEU A 208 9.86 -8.78 9.29
N GLN A 209 9.65 -9.37 10.46
CA GLN A 209 8.58 -9.02 11.38
C GLN A 209 9.04 -8.01 12.46
N SER A 210 10.35 -7.93 12.70
CA SER A 210 10.93 -7.08 13.74
C SER A 210 10.94 -5.58 13.35
N PRO A 211 10.69 -4.66 14.29
CA PRO A 211 10.88 -3.22 14.04
C PRO A 211 12.35 -2.87 13.74
N GLU A 212 13.31 -3.73 14.09
CA GLU A 212 14.74 -3.52 13.85
C GLU A 212 15.08 -3.44 12.36
N ALA A 213 14.26 -4.00 11.47
CA ALA A 213 14.44 -3.85 10.01
C ALA A 213 14.42 -2.37 9.56
N ARG A 214 13.86 -1.46 10.37
CA ARG A 214 13.89 -0.01 10.11
C ARG A 214 15.21 0.65 10.54
N GLN A 215 16.12 -0.10 11.15
CA GLN A 215 17.42 0.35 11.67
C GLN A 215 18.58 -0.47 11.06
N PRO A 216 18.73 -0.47 9.72
CA PRO A 216 19.68 -1.35 9.02
C PRO A 216 21.13 -1.17 9.48
N ARG A 217 21.57 0.06 9.74
CA ARG A 217 22.93 0.33 10.22
C ARG A 217 23.21 -0.33 11.58
N SER A 218 22.27 -0.24 12.52
CA SER A 218 22.40 -0.88 13.84
C SER A 218 22.56 -2.40 13.72
N LEU A 219 21.79 -3.02 12.82
CA LEU A 219 21.87 -4.45 12.54
C LEU A 219 23.21 -4.86 11.92
N LEU A 220 23.71 -4.07 10.95
CA LEU A 220 25.02 -4.31 10.34
C LEU A 220 26.15 -4.14 11.36
N ASP A 221 26.11 -3.11 12.19
CA ASP A 221 27.11 -2.88 13.23
C ASP A 221 27.08 -4.01 14.27
N LYS A 222 25.90 -4.52 14.62
CA LYS A 222 25.74 -5.69 15.48
C LYS A 222 26.35 -6.92 14.83
N LEU A 223 26.05 -7.15 13.55
CA LEU A 223 26.56 -8.28 12.76
C LEU A 223 28.09 -8.34 12.80
N ILE A 224 28.80 -7.22 12.59
CA ILE A 224 30.28 -7.22 12.68
C ILE A 224 30.77 -7.38 14.11
N ARG A 225 30.14 -6.71 15.08
CA ARG A 225 30.57 -6.77 16.49
C ARG A 225 30.46 -8.17 17.08
N GLU A 226 29.48 -8.95 16.65
CA GLU A 226 29.30 -10.34 17.08
C GLU A 226 30.33 -11.29 16.44
N THR A 227 31.05 -10.86 15.41
CA THR A 227 32.18 -11.61 14.88
C THR A 227 33.46 -11.32 15.65
N ASP A 228 34.22 -12.36 16.00
CA ASP A 228 35.58 -12.22 16.54
C ASP A 228 36.62 -11.94 15.45
N LEU A 229 36.23 -11.25 14.36
CA LEU A 229 37.14 -10.89 13.27
C LEU A 229 38.24 -9.94 13.77
N PRO A 230 39.46 -10.00 13.20
CA PRO A 230 40.51 -9.03 13.50
C PRO A 230 40.07 -7.60 13.18
N GLU A 231 40.55 -6.62 13.96
CA GLU A 231 40.20 -5.20 13.77
C GLU A 231 40.54 -4.67 12.37
N GLU A 232 41.59 -5.20 11.73
CA GLU A 232 41.91 -4.86 10.33
C GLU A 232 40.78 -5.26 9.37
N ASP A 233 40.16 -6.43 9.56
CA ASP A 233 39.06 -6.89 8.72
C ASP A 233 37.79 -6.09 9.03
N LYS A 234 37.52 -5.81 10.32
CA LYS A 234 36.38 -4.97 10.72
C LYS A 234 36.48 -3.57 10.13
N ALA A 235 37.68 -2.99 10.10
CA ALA A 235 37.91 -1.69 9.47
C ALA A 235 37.59 -1.72 7.96
N LYS A 236 38.05 -2.74 7.23
CA LYS A 236 37.71 -2.91 5.79
C LYS A 236 36.22 -3.10 5.54
N LEU A 237 35.54 -3.80 6.44
CA LEU A 237 34.09 -4.02 6.35
C LEU A 237 33.26 -2.80 6.78
N SER A 238 33.83 -1.86 7.52
CA SER A 238 33.10 -0.66 7.98
C SER A 238 32.61 0.22 6.82
N ASP A 239 33.39 0.32 5.74
CA ASP A 239 33.00 1.04 4.53
C ASP A 239 31.80 0.36 3.84
N LEU A 240 31.81 -0.97 3.76
CA LEU A 240 30.68 -1.76 3.24
C LEU A 240 29.42 -1.55 4.09
N ILE A 241 29.55 -1.58 5.42
CA ILE A 241 28.43 -1.31 6.32
C ILE A 241 27.88 0.09 6.09
N ALA A 242 28.76 1.08 5.99
CA ALA A 242 28.34 2.46 5.78
C ALA A 242 27.59 2.61 4.46
N GLU A 243 28.11 2.01 3.38
CA GLU A 243 27.48 1.99 2.05
C GLU A 243 26.09 1.34 2.10
N VAL A 244 25.99 0.09 2.57
CA VAL A 244 24.73 -0.67 2.65
C VAL A 244 23.73 0.02 3.59
N GLY A 245 24.21 0.47 4.74
CA GLY A 245 23.41 1.18 5.75
C GLY A 245 22.84 2.47 5.22
N ASN A 246 23.63 3.28 4.50
CA ASN A 246 23.15 4.51 3.87
C ASN A 246 22.05 4.24 2.84
N VAL A 247 22.25 3.26 1.95
CA VAL A 247 21.24 2.89 0.94
C VAL A 247 19.94 2.44 1.60
N ALA A 248 20.04 1.60 2.64
CA ALA A 248 18.88 1.12 3.36
C ALA A 248 18.15 2.23 4.15
N GLU A 249 18.89 3.12 4.82
CA GLU A 249 18.33 4.30 5.50
C GLU A 249 17.64 5.24 4.50
N GLU A 250 18.21 5.42 3.30
CA GLU A 250 17.64 6.24 2.23
C GLU A 250 16.26 5.72 1.81
N ILE A 251 16.13 4.41 1.56
CA ILE A 251 14.86 3.75 1.22
C ILE A 251 13.79 3.98 2.29
N TRP A 252 14.16 3.82 3.57
CA TRP A 252 13.24 4.04 4.68
C TRP A 252 12.86 5.51 4.85
N SER A 253 13.79 6.43 4.66
CA SER A 253 13.51 7.86 4.74
C SER A 253 12.57 8.33 3.62
N ALA A 254 12.81 7.88 2.39
CA ALA A 254 12.02 8.19 1.22
C ALA A 254 10.69 7.41 1.18
N HIS A 255 10.57 6.33 1.95
CA HIS A 255 9.47 5.37 1.90
C HIS A 255 9.24 4.81 0.48
N THR A 256 10.30 4.68 -0.31
CA THR A 256 10.22 4.24 -1.72
C THR A 256 11.59 3.77 -2.23
N LEU A 257 11.62 3.16 -3.41
CA LEU A 257 12.83 2.80 -4.15
C LEU A 257 13.47 4.07 -4.75
N THR A 258 14.64 4.46 -4.24
CA THR A 258 15.42 5.57 -4.81
C THR A 258 16.34 5.09 -5.94
N ASP A 259 16.75 6.00 -6.82
CA ASP A 259 17.66 5.66 -7.91
C ASP A 259 19.00 5.13 -7.39
N GLY A 260 19.51 5.67 -6.28
CA GLY A 260 20.71 5.16 -5.61
C GLY A 260 20.55 3.72 -5.12
N SER A 261 19.39 3.39 -4.55
CA SER A 261 19.10 2.02 -4.13
C SER A 261 18.99 1.03 -5.29
N LEU A 262 18.37 1.45 -6.39
CA LEU A 262 18.24 0.66 -7.60
C LEU A 262 19.59 0.42 -8.27
N GLU A 263 20.42 1.47 -8.35
CA GLU A 263 21.78 1.36 -8.86
C GLU A 263 22.57 0.36 -8.01
N TYR A 264 22.54 0.50 -6.68
CA TYR A 264 23.23 -0.41 -5.77
C TYR A 264 22.77 -1.86 -5.98
N LEU A 265 21.47 -2.12 -5.94
CA LEU A 265 20.90 -3.46 -6.10
C LEU A 265 21.14 -4.04 -7.49
N SER A 266 21.22 -3.22 -8.53
CA SER A 266 21.52 -3.66 -9.90
C SER A 266 22.96 -4.15 -10.10
N ARG A 267 23.90 -3.72 -9.24
CA ARG A 267 25.27 -4.26 -9.22
C ARG A 267 25.29 -5.72 -8.74
N TYR A 268 24.23 -6.17 -8.06
CA TYR A 268 24.12 -7.50 -7.48
C TYR A 268 22.91 -8.29 -8.01
N PRO A 269 22.81 -8.55 -9.33
CA PRO A 269 21.60 -9.13 -9.93
C PRO A 269 21.44 -10.64 -9.66
N LYS A 270 22.50 -11.31 -9.20
CA LYS A 270 22.53 -12.77 -8.97
C LYS A 270 22.92 -13.08 -7.54
N TYR A 271 22.52 -14.25 -7.06
CA TYR A 271 22.83 -14.71 -5.70
C TYR A 271 24.33 -14.72 -5.36
N ASP A 272 25.22 -14.90 -6.34
CA ASP A 272 26.67 -14.97 -6.17
C ASP A 272 27.41 -13.66 -6.50
N SER A 273 26.68 -12.61 -6.89
CA SER A 273 27.26 -11.35 -7.35
C SER A 273 28.00 -10.57 -6.25
N TRP A 274 27.74 -10.82 -4.97
CA TRP A 274 28.48 -10.26 -3.84
C TRP A 274 29.97 -10.62 -3.84
N ARG A 275 30.36 -11.69 -4.54
CA ARG A 275 31.74 -12.18 -4.60
C ARG A 275 32.71 -11.16 -5.21
N SER A 276 32.28 -10.40 -6.22
CA SER A 276 33.13 -9.36 -6.81
C SER A 276 33.48 -8.29 -5.77
N LYS A 277 32.48 -7.83 -5.02
CA LYS A 277 32.66 -6.87 -3.93
C LYS A 277 33.54 -7.43 -2.82
N TYR A 278 33.43 -8.72 -2.49
CA TYR A 278 34.33 -9.38 -1.54
C TYR A 278 35.80 -9.27 -1.99
N ILE A 279 36.07 -9.60 -3.27
CA ILE A 279 37.42 -9.52 -3.85
C ILE A 279 37.92 -8.07 -3.84
N ASP A 280 37.06 -7.09 -4.16
CA ASP A 280 37.44 -5.68 -4.16
C ASP A 280 37.86 -5.19 -2.76
N ILE A 281 37.13 -5.60 -1.71
CA ILE A 281 37.38 -5.19 -0.33
C ILE A 281 38.68 -5.82 0.20
N PHE A 282 38.87 -7.12 0.01
CA PHE A 282 39.97 -7.85 0.64
C PHE A 282 41.21 -8.02 -0.25
N LYS A 283 41.07 -7.79 -1.57
CA LYS A 283 42.09 -8.06 -2.60
C LYS A 283 42.60 -9.51 -2.60
N ASP A 284 41.81 -10.40 -2.03
CA ASP A 284 42.10 -11.82 -1.92
C ASP A 284 41.42 -12.55 -3.09
N ASN A 285 42.11 -13.50 -3.72
CA ASN A 285 41.47 -14.38 -4.68
C ASN A 285 40.55 -15.35 -3.93
N LEU A 286 39.26 -15.36 -4.29
CA LEU A 286 38.35 -16.40 -3.81
C LEU A 286 38.83 -17.77 -4.34
N PRO A 287 38.90 -18.81 -3.48
CA PRO A 287 39.26 -20.16 -3.90
C PRO A 287 38.18 -20.83 -4.76
#